data_AF-A0A7K7TKX5-F1
#
_entry.id   AF-A0A7K7TKX5-F1
#
_cell.length_a   1.000
_cell.length_b   1.000
_cell.length_c   1.000
_cell.angle_alpha   90.00
_cell.angle_beta   90.00
_cell.angle_gamma   90.00
#
_symmetry.space_group_name_H-M   'P 1'
#
loop_
_entity.id
_entity.type
_entity.pdbx_description
1 polymer ?
#
loop_
_entity_poly.entity_id
_entity_poly.type
_entity_poly.pdbx_seq_one_letter_code
_entity_poly.pdbx_strand_id
1 'polypeptide(L)'
;QLFEAQSCTFTYLLADAATGDAVVIDPVLDTVPRELRLLRELGLSLRYAVNTHCHADHVTGSGALCRALGCASAISRASGARADLLLRGGDELRFGAF
;
A
#
# COMPACT_ATOMS: atom_id res chain seq x y z
N GLN A 1 1.28 3.10 11.93
CA GLN A 1 2.65 3.21 11.38
C GLN A 1 3.40 1.94 11.70
N LEU A 2 4.17 1.43 10.74
CA LEU A 2 4.99 0.22 10.85
C LEU A 2 6.41 0.56 10.38
N PHE A 3 7.43 -0.06 10.95
CA PHE A 3 8.83 0.19 10.62
C PHE A 3 9.50 -1.08 10.08
N GLU A 4 10.25 -0.96 8.99
CA GLU A 4 11.13 -2.00 8.46
C GLU A 4 12.58 -1.56 8.70
N ALA A 5 13.34 -2.35 9.46
CA ALA A 5 14.60 -1.92 10.04
C ALA A 5 15.80 -1.98 9.09
N GLN A 6 15.75 -2.78 8.03
CA GLN A 6 16.85 -2.96 7.08
C GLN A 6 16.99 -1.75 6.15
N SER A 7 15.86 -1.25 5.62
CA SER A 7 15.79 -0.07 4.77
C SER A 7 15.46 1.21 5.53
N CYS A 8 15.13 1.09 6.82
CA CYS A 8 14.58 2.18 7.64
C CYS A 8 13.27 2.77 7.07
N THR A 9 12.51 1.96 6.33
CA THR A 9 11.25 2.40 5.70
C THR A 9 10.12 2.42 6.71
N PHE A 10 9.33 3.51 6.68
CA PHE A 10 8.04 3.56 7.34
C PHE A 10 6.93 3.17 6.36
N THR A 11 6.17 2.15 6.73
CA THR A 11 4.92 1.76 6.06
C THR A 11 3.73 2.30 6.84
N TYR A 12 2.76 2.89 6.16
CA TYR A 12 1.54 3.42 6.78
C TYR A 12 0.34 2.59 6.36
N LEU A 13 -0.46 2.13 7.33
CA LEU A 13 -1.76 1.52 7.12
C LEU A 13 -2.83 2.49 7.61
N LEU A 14 -3.71 2.91 6.72
CA LEU A 14 -4.87 3.73 7.02
C LEU A 14 -6.12 2.92 6.73
N ALA A 15 -7.15 3.08 7.54
CA ALA A 15 -8.41 2.39 7.34
C ALA A 15 -9.58 3.25 7.80
N ASP A 16 -10.71 3.12 7.10
CA ASP A 16 -11.99 3.57 7.59
C ASP A 16 -12.56 2.51 8.54
N ALA A 17 -12.72 2.89 9.81
CA ALA A 17 -13.22 1.98 10.84
C ALA A 17 -14.67 1.53 10.62
N ALA A 18 -15.48 2.28 9.88
CA ALA A 18 -16.87 1.94 9.63
C ALA A 18 -17.03 0.85 8.56
N THR A 19 -16.23 0.93 7.50
CA THR A 19 -16.32 0.01 6.35
C THR A 19 -15.27 -1.10 6.40
N GLY A 20 -14.17 -0.90 7.13
CA GLY A 20 -13.00 -1.77 7.10
C GLY A 20 -12.13 -1.59 5.86
N ASP A 21 -12.47 -0.68 4.94
CA ASP A 21 -11.65 -0.38 3.77
C ASP A 21 -10.33 0.26 4.18
N ALA A 22 -9.23 -0.20 3.60
CA ALA A 22 -7.89 0.21 3.97
C ALA A 22 -6.99 0.53 2.77
N VAL A 23 -5.97 1.32 3.03
CA VAL A 23 -4.85 1.61 2.13
C VAL A 23 -3.53 1.41 2.86
N VAL A 24 -2.55 0.86 2.15
CA VAL A 24 -1.17 0.79 2.64
C VAL A 24 -0.27 1.66 1.77
N ILE A 25 0.62 2.42 2.40
CA ILE A 25 1.55 3.34 1.75
C ILE A 25 2.97 2.86 2.04
N ASP A 26 3.77 2.77 0.98
CA ASP A 26 5.17 2.30 0.97
C ASP A 26 5.35 0.93 1.68
N PRO A 27 4.62 -0.12 1.23
CA PRO A 27 4.84 -1.47 1.75
C PRO A 27 6.19 -2.01 1.27
N VAL A 28 6.91 -2.72 2.14
CA VAL A 28 8.18 -3.39 1.83
C VAL A 28 7.92 -4.89 1.56
N LEU A 29 8.57 -5.47 0.55
CA LEU A 29 8.35 -6.87 0.15
C LEU A 29 8.58 -7.86 1.30
N ASP A 30 9.65 -7.67 2.06
CA ASP A 30 10.04 -8.59 3.13
C ASP A 30 9.08 -8.55 4.33
N THR A 31 8.31 -7.46 4.49
CA THR A 31 7.34 -7.34 5.57
C THR A 31 5.93 -7.80 5.18
N VAL A 32 5.65 -8.11 3.91
CA VAL A 32 4.31 -8.48 3.44
C VAL A 32 3.58 -9.49 4.35
N PRO A 33 4.22 -10.55 4.90
CA PRO A 33 3.58 -11.44 5.85
C PRO A 33 3.05 -10.74 7.13
N ARG A 34 3.73 -9.69 7.60
CA ARG A 34 3.28 -8.81 8.70
C ARG A 34 2.04 -8.02 8.29
N GLU A 35 2.05 -7.38 7.12
CA GLU A 35 0.88 -6.63 6.62
C GLU A 35 -0.34 -7.53 6.45
N LEU A 36 -0.18 -8.71 5.84
CA LEU A 36 -1.26 -9.69 5.66
C LEU A 36 -1.87 -10.13 7.00
N ARG A 37 -1.01 -10.39 7.99
CA ARG A 37 -1.45 -10.76 9.34
C ARG A 37 -2.24 -9.63 9.99
N LEU A 38 -1.72 -8.41 9.93
CA LEU A 38 -2.35 -7.24 10.54
C LEU A 38 -3.71 -6.93 9.92
N LEU A 39 -3.81 -6.95 8.59
CA LEU A 39 -5.07 -6.77 7.86
C LEU A 39 -6.12 -7.81 8.29
N ARG A 40 -5.71 -9.09 8.40
CA ARG A 40 -6.59 -10.16 8.86
C ARG A 40 -7.05 -9.97 10.31
N GLU A 41 -6.13 -9.66 11.21
CA GLU A 41 -6.42 -9.48 12.64
C GLU A 41 -7.34 -8.29 12.91
N LEU A 42 -7.23 -7.24 12.10
CA LEU A 42 -8.06 -6.04 12.18
C LEU A 42 -9.34 -6.13 11.34
N GLY A 43 -9.56 -7.22 10.59
CA GLY A 43 -10.73 -7.39 9.72
C GLY A 43 -10.80 -6.36 8.57
N LEU A 44 -9.64 -5.94 8.06
CA LEU A 44 -9.54 -4.89 7.05
C LEU A 44 -9.49 -5.44 5.63
N SER A 45 -10.14 -4.73 4.71
CA SER A 45 -10.11 -4.99 3.27
C SER A 45 -9.19 -3.99 2.58
N LEU A 46 -8.02 -4.45 2.14
CA LEU A 46 -7.06 -3.58 1.45
C LEU A 46 -7.58 -3.22 0.04
N ARG A 47 -7.79 -1.93 -0.22
CA ARG A 47 -8.22 -1.40 -1.52
C ARG A 47 -7.03 -1.01 -2.39
N TYR A 48 -6.04 -0.33 -1.79
CA TYR A 48 -4.86 0.13 -2.52
C TYR A 48 -3.55 -0.20 -1.80
N ALA A 49 -2.53 -0.54 -2.59
CA ALA A 49 -1.14 -0.56 -2.18
C ALA A 49 -0.37 0.54 -2.93
N VAL A 50 -0.12 1.64 -2.24
CA VAL A 50 0.40 2.88 -2.82
C VAL A 50 1.89 3.00 -2.56
N ASN A 51 2.64 3.44 -3.58
CA ASN A 51 4.02 3.90 -3.38
C ASN A 51 4.09 5.42 -3.60
N THR A 52 4.78 6.12 -2.72
CA THR A 52 5.04 7.55 -2.85
C THR A 52 5.93 7.86 -4.05
N HIS A 53 6.91 6.99 -4.31
CA HIS A 53 7.84 7.08 -5.44
C HIS A 53 8.43 5.70 -5.79
N CYS A 54 9.30 5.66 -6.80
CA CYS A 54 10.09 4.46 -7.09
C CYS A 54 11.26 4.41 -6.10
N HIS A 55 11.14 3.52 -5.10
CA HIS A 55 12.12 3.38 -4.03
C HIS A 55 13.45 2.79 -4.53
N ALA A 56 14.56 3.26 -3.97
CA ALA A 56 15.91 2.82 -4.34
C ALA A 56 16.59 1.97 -3.25
N ASP A 57 16.02 1.97 -2.06
CA ASP A 57 16.52 1.37 -0.82
C ASP A 57 15.81 0.04 -0.48
N HIS A 58 14.62 -0.21 -1.03
CA HIS A 58 13.89 -1.45 -0.83
C HIS A 58 13.05 -1.85 -2.06
N VAL A 59 12.66 -3.13 -2.10
CA VAL A 59 11.71 -3.63 -3.09
C VAL A 59 10.29 -3.47 -2.54
N THR A 60 9.41 -2.82 -3.30
CA THR A 60 8.01 -2.62 -2.89
C THR A 60 7.26 -3.95 -2.71
N GLY A 61 6.45 -4.03 -1.66
CA GLY A 61 5.53 -5.13 -1.38
C GLY A 61 4.21 -5.04 -2.13
N SER A 62 3.96 -3.95 -2.86
CA SER A 62 2.66 -3.70 -3.53
C SER A 62 2.22 -4.86 -4.43
N GLY A 63 3.12 -5.37 -5.26
CA GLY A 63 2.81 -6.48 -6.18
C GLY A 63 2.47 -7.79 -5.45
N ALA A 64 3.11 -8.07 -4.32
CA ALA A 64 2.79 -9.27 -3.53
C ALA A 64 1.43 -9.14 -2.81
N LEU A 65 1.13 -7.96 -2.28
CA LEU A 65 -0.17 -7.67 -1.67
C LEU A 65 -1.32 -7.74 -2.69
N CYS A 66 -1.14 -7.16 -3.88
CA CYS A 66 -2.15 -7.20 -4.94
C CYS A 66 -2.44 -8.64 -5.38
N ARG A 67 -1.41 -9.48 -5.52
CA ARG A 67 -1.59 -10.91 -5.83
C ARG A 67 -2.33 -11.68 -4.73
N ALA A 68 -2.08 -11.34 -3.46
CA ALA A 68 -2.67 -12.04 -2.32
C ALA A 68 -4.11 -11.61 -2.02
N LEU A 69 -4.44 -10.33 -2.24
CA LEU A 69 -5.69 -9.72 -1.76
C LEU A 69 -6.59 -9.18 -2.87
N GLY A 70 -6.10 -9.10 -4.11
CA GLY A 70 -6.84 -8.50 -5.22
C GLY A 70 -7.01 -6.98 -5.13
N CYS A 71 -6.20 -6.30 -4.29
CA CYS A 71 -6.15 -4.84 -4.24
C CYS A 71 -5.45 -4.25 -5.47
N ALA A 72 -5.56 -2.93 -5.67
CA ALA A 72 -4.90 -2.24 -6.78
C ALA A 72 -3.59 -1.55 -6.32
N SER A 73 -2.54 -1.69 -7.11
CA SER A 73 -1.30 -0.94 -6.93
C SER A 73 -1.44 0.48 -7.46
N ALA A 74 -0.86 1.47 -6.78
CA ALA A 74 -0.85 2.85 -7.23
C ALA A 74 0.51 3.52 -7.07
N ILE A 75 0.88 4.36 -8.04
CA ILE A 75 2.07 5.21 -8.00
C ILE A 75 1.89 6.42 -8.92
N SER A 76 2.68 7.48 -8.74
CA SER A 76 2.71 8.61 -9.66
C SER A 76 3.03 8.18 -11.09
N ARG A 77 2.28 8.70 -12.08
CA ARG A 77 2.59 8.56 -13.51
C ARG A 77 3.99 9.06 -13.85
N ALA A 78 4.47 10.09 -13.16
CA ALA A 78 5.80 10.67 -13.41
C ALA A 78 6.95 9.74 -12.98
N SER A 79 6.67 8.70 -12.17
CA SER A 79 7.69 7.74 -11.75
C SER A 79 8.23 6.85 -12.88
N GLY A 80 7.49 6.72 -13.98
CA GLY A 80 7.82 5.77 -15.06
C GLY A 80 7.64 4.29 -14.69
N ALA A 81 7.19 3.98 -13.47
CA ALA A 81 6.95 2.61 -13.02
C ALA A 81 5.62 2.04 -13.52
N ARG A 82 5.43 0.73 -13.36
CA ARG A 82 4.19 0.03 -13.67
C ARG A 82 3.35 -0.13 -12.40
N ALA A 83 2.06 0.18 -12.50
CA ALA A 83 1.05 -0.06 -11.47
C ALA A 83 -0.34 -0.13 -12.12
N ASP A 84 -1.34 -0.58 -11.39
CA ASP A 84 -2.74 -0.62 -11.85
C ASP A 84 -3.30 0.80 -12.01
N LEU A 85 -2.92 1.71 -11.10
CA LEU A 85 -3.31 3.12 -11.10
C LEU A 85 -2.07 4.03 -11.20
N LEU A 86 -2.05 4.89 -12.24
CA LEU A 86 -0.99 5.88 -12.46
C LEU A 86 -1.51 7.30 -12.17
N LEU A 87 -1.14 7.82 -10.99
CA LEU A 87 -1.67 9.05 -10.41
C LEU A 87 -1.01 10.33 -10.97
N ARG A 88 -1.76 11.43 -10.97
CA ARG A 88 -1.33 12.80 -11.28
C ARG A 88 -1.73 13.75 -10.15
N GLY A 89 -1.20 14.97 -10.18
CA GLY A 89 -1.63 16.01 -9.24
C GLY A 89 -3.12 16.28 -9.37
N GLY A 90 -3.84 16.23 -8.24
CA GLY A 90 -5.30 16.41 -8.17
C GLY A 90 -6.11 15.10 -8.22
N ASP A 91 -5.49 13.95 -8.48
CA ASP A 91 -6.19 12.67 -8.40
C ASP A 91 -6.47 12.29 -6.92
N GLU A 92 -7.61 11.62 -6.70
CA GLU A 92 -8.04 11.13 -5.39
C GLU A 92 -8.09 9.60 -5.38
N LEU A 93 -7.62 8.99 -4.29
CA LEU A 93 -7.81 7.56 -4.01
C LEU A 93 -8.84 7.42 -2.89
N ARG A 94 -10.07 7.07 -3.26
CA ARG A 94 -11.19 6.94 -2.31
C ARG A 94 -11.28 5.56 -1.69
N PHE A 95 -11.43 5.50 -0.38
CA PHE A 95 -11.58 4.27 0.41
C PHE A 95 -12.52 4.51 1.60
N GLY A 96 -13.48 3.61 1.81
CA GLY A 96 -14.52 3.83 2.81
C GLY A 96 -15.32 5.11 2.54
N ALA A 97 -15.53 5.92 3.57
CA ALA A 97 -16.24 7.20 3.48
C ALA A 97 -15.40 8.40 2.99
N PHE A 98 -14.14 8.18 2.56
CA PHE A 98 -13.17 9.22 2.22
C PHE A 98 -12.71 9.14 0.77
#